data_AF-A0A2V6KA62-F1
#
_entry.id   AF-A0A2V6KA62-F1
#
_cell.length_a   1.000
_cell.length_b   1.000
_cell.length_c   1.000
_cell.angle_alpha   90.00
_cell.angle_beta   90.00
_cell.angle_gamma   90.00
#
_symmetry.space_group_name_H-M   'P 1'
#
loop_
_entity.id
_entity.type
_entity.pdbx_description
1 polymer ?
#
loop_
_entity_poly.entity_id
_entity_poly.type
_entity_poly.pdbx_seq_one_letter_code
_entity_poly.pdbx_strand_id
1 'polypeptide(L)'
;MSPRRPDKIDPPKDGFAVANNFIRWTISNGGCIIRAKFLNCIVEAYERDAALHNLLLDRYFTGIIEKTQDNWRVAVATAVEHGVAVPAFSASLAYFDSYRQARLPSNLLQAQRDFFGAHTYERVDKPGVFHTEWIKSDHKPVGRPASPKEPARRHAGE
;
A
#
# COMPACT_ATOMS: atom_id res chain seq x y z
N MET A 1 -16.70 20.80 -21.90
CA MET A 1 -16.88 20.37 -20.49
C MET A 1 -15.69 19.51 -20.10
N SER A 2 -14.80 20.02 -19.24
CA SER A 2 -13.64 19.29 -18.76
C SER A 2 -14.09 18.20 -17.76
N PRO A 3 -13.69 16.92 -17.91
CA PRO A 3 -14.03 15.90 -16.93
C PRO A 3 -13.24 16.18 -15.64
N ARG A 4 -13.96 16.35 -14.54
CA ARG A 4 -13.37 16.50 -13.19
C ARG A 4 -12.52 15.25 -12.91
N ARG A 5 -11.31 15.45 -12.38
CA ARG A 5 -10.50 14.35 -11.82
C ARG A 5 -11.39 13.58 -10.85
N PRO A 6 -11.33 12.24 -10.79
CA PRO A 6 -11.95 11.54 -9.68
C PRO A 6 -11.29 12.08 -8.42
N ASP A 7 -12.13 12.59 -7.52
CA ASP A 7 -11.73 13.04 -6.21
C ASP A 7 -10.87 11.91 -5.61
N LYS A 8 -9.70 12.25 -5.09
CA LYS A 8 -8.97 11.31 -4.23
C LYS A 8 -10.02 10.80 -3.25
N ILE A 9 -10.17 9.49 -3.12
CA ILE A 9 -10.95 8.93 -2.02
C ILE A 9 -10.20 9.37 -0.77
N ASP A 10 -10.59 10.52 -0.25
CA ASP A 10 -10.19 10.95 1.07
C ASP A 10 -10.75 9.87 1.99
N PRO A 11 -9.91 9.23 2.82
CA PRO A 11 -10.41 8.30 3.81
C PRO A 11 -11.52 9.00 4.61
N PRO A 12 -12.59 8.29 4.99
CA PRO A 12 -13.72 8.91 5.68
C PRO A 12 -13.19 9.72 6.86
N LYS A 13 -13.44 11.04 6.83
CA LYS A 13 -12.97 12.01 7.83
C LYS A 13 -13.40 11.61 9.25
N ASP A 14 -14.41 10.75 9.33
CA ASP A 14 -15.11 10.34 10.54
C ASP A 14 -14.52 9.04 11.14
N GLY A 15 -13.83 8.22 10.34
CA GLY A 15 -13.25 6.95 10.79
C GLY A 15 -12.12 7.12 11.80
N PHE A 16 -11.35 8.21 11.69
CA PHE A 16 -10.26 8.52 12.60
C PHE A 16 -10.74 9.04 13.96
N ALA A 17 -11.85 9.79 14.00
CA ALA A 17 -12.46 10.22 15.26
C ALA A 17 -12.91 9.00 16.08
N VAL A 18 -13.49 7.98 15.42
CA VAL A 18 -13.89 6.73 16.06
C VAL A 18 -12.67 5.95 16.59
N ALA A 19 -11.60 5.82 15.78
CA ALA A 19 -10.37 5.15 16.20
C ALA A 19 -9.66 5.85 17.37
N ASN A 20 -9.56 7.18 17.34
CA ASN A 20 -8.92 7.95 18.40
C ASN A 20 -9.74 7.90 19.71
N ASN A 21 -11.07 7.96 19.60
CA ASN A 21 -11.96 7.78 20.75
C ASN A 21 -11.86 6.36 21.35
N PHE A 22 -11.72 5.33 20.50
CA PHE A 22 -11.48 3.96 20.95
C PHE A 22 -10.15 3.83 21.69
N ILE A 23 -9.06 4.39 21.16
CA ILE A 23 -7.75 4.35 21.83
C ILE A 23 -7.79 5.08 23.17
N ARG A 24 -8.44 6.26 23.25
CA ARG A 24 -8.62 6.98 24.52
C ARG A 24 -9.47 6.22 25.51
N TRP A 25 -10.58 5.63 25.07
CA TRP A 25 -11.41 4.76 25.90
C TRP A 25 -10.58 3.61 26.48
N THR A 26 -9.73 3.01 25.64
CA THR A 26 -8.83 1.92 25.99
C THR A 26 -7.79 2.32 27.05
N ILE A 27 -7.27 3.54 26.98
CA ILE A 27 -6.32 4.09 27.97
C ILE A 27 -7.03 4.37 29.29
N SER A 28 -8.19 5.03 29.26
CA SER A 28 -8.89 5.52 30.46
C SER A 28 -9.68 4.45 31.23
N ASN A 29 -10.13 3.38 30.57
CA ASN A 29 -10.95 2.33 31.20
C ASN A 29 -10.16 1.09 31.65
N GLY A 30 -8.84 1.15 31.63
CA GLY A 30 -8.00 0.24 32.41
C GLY A 30 -7.92 -1.22 31.94
N GLY A 31 -8.36 -1.60 30.74
CA GLY A 31 -8.29 -3.01 30.33
C GLY A 31 -8.43 -3.30 28.83
N CYS A 32 -7.32 -3.21 28.08
CA CYS A 32 -7.11 -4.03 26.88
C CYS A 32 -5.78 -4.77 26.97
N ILE A 33 -5.64 -5.88 26.24
CA ILE A 33 -4.41 -6.69 26.19
C ILE A 33 -3.22 -5.89 25.63
N ILE A 34 -3.46 -4.91 24.76
CA ILE A 34 -2.43 -4.13 24.06
C ILE A 34 -2.00 -2.85 24.81
N ARG A 35 -2.39 -2.69 26.08
CA ARG A 35 -2.14 -1.47 26.85
C ARG A 35 -0.64 -1.20 27.01
N ALA A 36 -0.17 -0.07 26.50
CA ALA A 36 1.22 0.36 26.63
C ALA A 36 1.33 1.90 26.57
N LYS A 37 2.44 2.46 27.07
CA LYS A 37 2.79 3.88 26.89
C LYS A 37 2.79 4.29 25.41
N PHE A 38 3.07 3.33 24.52
CA PHE A 38 3.03 3.49 23.07
C PHE A 38 1.69 4.02 22.55
N LEU A 39 0.55 3.67 23.17
CA LEU A 39 -0.77 4.14 22.73
C LEU A 39 -0.93 5.65 22.90
N ASN A 40 -0.29 6.26 23.91
CA ASN A 40 -0.32 7.72 24.08
C ASN A 40 0.38 8.41 22.89
N CYS A 41 1.48 7.86 22.39
CA CYS A 41 2.17 8.41 21.22
C CYS A 41 1.29 8.41 19.96
N ILE A 42 0.42 7.40 19.81
CA ILE A 42 -0.56 7.34 18.70
C ILE A 42 -1.62 8.42 18.87
N VAL A 43 -2.18 8.57 20.08
CA VAL A 43 -3.17 9.62 20.38
C VAL A 43 -2.60 10.99 20.09
N GLU A 44 -1.39 11.27 20.59
CA GLU A 44 -0.69 12.53 20.38
C GLU A 44 -0.39 12.80 18.89
N ALA A 45 -0.13 11.77 18.08
CA ALA A 45 0.07 11.94 16.64
C ALA A 45 -1.21 12.42 15.94
N TYR A 46 -2.36 11.82 16.27
CA TYR A 46 -3.65 12.26 15.71
C TYR A 46 -4.18 13.56 16.34
N GLU A 47 -3.75 13.93 17.54
CA GLU A 47 -3.99 15.28 18.08
C GLU A 47 -3.22 16.35 17.30
N ARG A 48 -2.01 16.03 16.83
CA ARG A 48 -1.22 16.94 15.98
C ARG A 48 -1.79 17.07 14.58
N ASP A 49 -2.21 15.96 13.98
CA ASP A 49 -2.81 15.93 12.65
C ASP A 49 -3.94 14.90 12.60
N ALA A 50 -5.18 15.40 12.66
CA ALA A 50 -6.37 14.56 12.56
C ALA A 50 -6.58 13.96 11.15
N ALA A 51 -5.92 14.51 10.13
CA ALA A 51 -5.96 14.03 8.75
C ALA A 51 -4.74 13.15 8.39
N LEU A 52 -3.98 12.70 9.39
CA LEU A 52 -2.81 11.86 9.20
C LEU A 52 -3.19 10.55 8.52
N HIS A 53 -2.69 10.34 7.30
CA HIS A 53 -3.03 9.16 6.50
C HIS A 53 -2.32 7.89 6.96
N ASN A 54 -1.17 8.03 7.62
CA ASN A 54 -0.36 6.93 8.12
C ASN A 54 0.53 7.40 9.27
N LEU A 55 0.63 6.62 10.35
CA LEU A 55 1.46 6.93 11.50
C LEU A 55 2.94 7.08 11.17
N LEU A 56 3.44 6.40 10.13
CA LEU A 56 4.83 6.53 9.67
C LEU A 56 5.17 7.94 9.17
N LEU A 57 4.17 8.78 8.88
CA LEU A 57 4.34 10.17 8.45
C LEU A 57 4.38 11.16 9.62
N ASP A 58 4.02 10.74 10.84
CA ASP A 58 4.17 11.59 12.01
C ASP A 58 5.62 11.61 12.49
N ARG A 59 6.08 12.82 12.85
CA ARG A 59 7.47 13.10 13.21
C ARG A 59 8.04 12.21 14.32
N TYR A 60 7.22 11.79 15.29
CA TYR A 60 7.70 10.94 16.37
C TYR A 60 8.06 9.56 15.83
N PHE A 61 7.15 8.95 15.05
CA PHE A 61 7.36 7.63 14.48
C PHE A 61 8.45 7.63 13.41
N THR A 62 8.48 8.64 12.54
CA THR A 62 9.58 8.81 11.56
C THR A 62 10.93 8.83 12.27
N GLY A 63 11.08 9.63 13.34
CA GLY A 63 12.33 9.72 14.08
C GLY A 63 12.74 8.43 14.80
N ILE A 64 11.78 7.58 15.20
CA ILE A 64 12.09 6.25 15.74
C ILE A 64 12.56 5.31 14.63
N ILE A 65 11.85 5.27 13.49
CA ILE A 65 12.18 4.39 12.37
C ILE A 65 13.56 4.74 11.79
N GLU A 66 13.86 6.02 11.59
CA GLU A 66 15.17 6.47 11.11
C GLU A 66 16.33 5.99 11.98
N LYS A 67 16.13 5.97 13.30
CA LYS A 67 17.14 5.51 14.27
C LYS A 67 17.27 4.00 14.38
N THR A 68 16.24 3.24 13.98
CA THR A 68 16.14 1.80 14.31
C THR A 68 16.11 0.89 13.11
N GLN A 69 15.84 1.38 11.90
CA GLN A 69 15.66 0.54 10.71
C GLN A 69 16.90 -0.31 10.36
N ASP A 70 18.11 0.17 10.62
CA ASP A 70 19.33 -0.57 10.30
C ASP A 70 19.47 -1.81 11.21
N ASN A 71 19.25 -1.64 12.52
CA ASN A 71 19.24 -2.75 13.48
C ASN A 71 18.11 -3.74 13.19
N TRP A 72 16.95 -3.24 12.75
CA TRP A 72 15.84 -4.08 12.34
C TRP A 72 16.19 -4.96 11.14
N ARG A 73 16.90 -4.41 10.15
CA ARG A 73 17.41 -5.18 9.00
C ARG A 73 18.42 -6.23 9.42
N VAL A 74 19.36 -5.89 10.30
CA VAL A 74 20.32 -6.85 10.85
C VAL A 74 19.58 -8.01 11.53
N ALA A 75 18.61 -7.73 12.39
CA ALA A 75 17.84 -8.76 13.08
C ALA A 75 17.10 -9.70 12.09
N VAL A 76 16.48 -9.15 11.04
CA VAL A 76 15.81 -9.95 10.01
C VAL A 76 16.81 -10.79 9.21
N ALA A 77 17.94 -10.21 8.78
CA ALA A 77 18.97 -10.91 8.01
C ALA A 77 19.57 -12.07 8.81
N THR A 78 19.98 -11.82 10.06
CA THR A 78 20.51 -12.84 10.96
C THR A 78 19.49 -13.95 11.20
N ALA A 79 18.22 -13.62 11.44
CA ALA A 79 17.19 -14.64 11.61
C ALA A 79 17.07 -15.55 10.37
N VAL A 80 17.10 -14.98 9.17
CA VAL A 80 17.04 -15.73 7.90
C VAL A 80 18.27 -16.63 7.72
N GLU A 81 19.49 -16.10 7.96
CA GLU A 81 20.74 -16.86 7.85
C GLU A 81 20.77 -18.07 8.79
N HIS A 82 20.17 -17.95 9.96
CA HIS A 82 20.10 -19.01 10.96
C HIS A 82 18.85 -19.90 10.85
N GLY A 83 17.99 -19.68 9.83
CA GLY A 83 16.76 -20.47 9.66
C GLY A 83 15.70 -20.24 10.74
N VAL A 84 15.73 -19.10 11.43
CA VAL A 84 14.75 -18.70 12.45
C VAL A 84 13.57 -17.98 11.78
N ALA A 85 12.37 -18.52 11.97
CA ALA A 85 11.16 -17.94 11.38
C ALA A 85 10.76 -16.62 12.08
N VAL A 86 10.75 -15.52 11.32
CA VAL A 86 10.39 -14.17 11.80
C VAL A 86 9.32 -13.48 10.94
N PRO A 87 8.15 -14.11 10.70
CA PRO A 87 7.18 -13.67 9.69
C PRO A 87 6.64 -12.25 9.94
N ALA A 88 6.36 -11.88 11.20
CA ALA A 88 5.87 -10.56 11.52
C ALA A 88 6.92 -9.47 11.29
N PHE A 89 8.19 -9.74 11.65
CA PHE A 89 9.30 -8.79 11.48
C PHE A 89 9.67 -8.59 10.02
N SER A 90 9.74 -9.67 9.23
CA SER A 90 10.04 -9.58 7.80
C SER A 90 8.89 -8.93 7.02
N ALA A 91 7.64 -9.26 7.33
CA ALA A 91 6.48 -8.66 6.67
C ALA A 91 6.35 -7.16 6.98
N SER A 92 6.57 -6.75 8.24
CA SER A 92 6.54 -5.32 8.59
C SER A 92 7.68 -4.53 7.93
N LEU A 93 8.86 -5.14 7.75
CA LEU A 93 9.98 -4.51 7.04
C LEU A 93 9.67 -4.35 5.55
N ALA A 94 9.12 -5.40 4.95
CA ALA A 94 8.67 -5.37 3.55
C ALA A 94 7.56 -4.32 3.33
N TYR A 95 6.62 -4.17 4.29
CA TYR A 95 5.61 -3.12 4.25
C TYR A 95 6.25 -1.72 4.30
N PHE A 96 7.16 -1.49 5.25
CA PHE A 96 7.86 -0.21 5.38
C PHE A 96 8.62 0.15 4.09
N ASP A 97 9.39 -0.79 3.55
CA ASP A 97 10.12 -0.59 2.30
C ASP A 97 9.17 -0.39 1.11
N SER A 98 8.05 -1.10 1.04
CA SER A 98 7.08 -0.91 -0.03
C SER A 98 6.38 0.46 0.05
N TYR A 99 6.04 0.91 1.25
CA TYR A 99 5.30 2.16 1.47
C TYR A 99 6.12 3.39 1.11
N ARG A 100 7.43 3.39 1.40
CA ARG A 100 8.34 4.51 1.11
C ARG A 100 8.82 4.58 -0.35
N GLN A 101 8.53 3.56 -1.17
CA GLN A 101 8.97 3.49 -2.56
C GLN A 101 7.93 4.08 -3.50
N ALA A 102 8.28 5.16 -4.21
CA ALA A 102 7.40 5.79 -5.19
C ALA A 102 7.13 4.92 -6.43
N ARG A 103 8.02 3.96 -6.72
CA ARG A 103 7.92 3.01 -7.84
C ARG A 103 8.16 1.60 -7.33
N LEU A 104 7.15 0.76 -7.47
CA LEU A 104 7.20 -0.66 -7.16
C LEU A 104 7.28 -1.49 -8.45
N PRO A 105 7.75 -2.75 -8.38
CA PRO A 105 7.80 -3.65 -9.53
C PRO A 105 6.39 -4.11 -10.01
N SER A 106 5.32 -3.43 -9.61
CA SER A 106 3.95 -3.70 -10.06
C SER A 106 3.76 -3.45 -11.56
N ASN A 107 4.66 -2.70 -12.21
CA ASN A 107 4.71 -2.56 -13.65
C ASN A 107 4.91 -3.90 -14.37
N LEU A 108 5.72 -4.81 -13.82
CA LEU A 108 5.91 -6.15 -14.39
C LEU A 108 4.62 -6.97 -14.28
N LEU A 109 3.91 -6.89 -13.15
CA LEU A 109 2.62 -7.55 -12.97
C LEU A 109 1.58 -7.02 -13.98
N GLN A 110 1.55 -5.70 -14.21
CA GLN A 110 0.68 -5.11 -15.22
C GLN A 110 1.03 -5.59 -16.63
N ALA A 111 2.32 -5.68 -16.96
CA ALA A 111 2.79 -6.22 -18.25
C ALA A 111 2.38 -7.70 -18.42
N GLN A 112 2.55 -8.54 -17.38
CA GLN A 112 2.15 -9.95 -17.41
C GLN A 112 0.63 -10.11 -17.59
N ARG A 113 -0.17 -9.31 -16.88
CA ARG A 113 -1.63 -9.32 -17.03
C ARG A 113 -2.06 -8.93 -18.44
N ASP A 114 -1.41 -7.92 -19.02
CA ASP A 114 -1.68 -7.52 -20.40
C ASP A 114 -1.24 -8.59 -21.41
N PHE A 115 -0.06 -9.18 -21.23
CA PHE A 115 0.49 -10.24 -22.06
C PHE A 115 -0.43 -11.46 -22.16
N PHE A 116 -0.84 -12.03 -21.02
CA PHE A 116 -1.59 -13.28 -21.01
C PHE A 116 -3.11 -13.11 -21.17
N GLY A 117 -3.64 -11.93 -20.87
CA GLY A 117 -5.10 -11.75 -20.73
C GLY A 117 -5.67 -10.47 -21.33
N ALA A 118 -4.87 -9.70 -22.09
CA ALA A 118 -5.29 -8.42 -22.69
C ALA A 118 -5.97 -7.49 -21.68
N HIS A 119 -5.44 -7.47 -20.45
CA HIS A 119 -6.00 -6.72 -19.32
C HIS A 119 -5.70 -5.23 -19.35
N THR A 120 -4.91 -4.75 -20.31
CA THR A 120 -4.49 -3.37 -20.46
C THR A 120 -3.71 -2.81 -19.27
N TYR A 121 -3.07 -1.65 -19.45
CA TYR A 121 -2.33 -0.95 -18.40
C TYR A 121 -2.27 0.56 -18.66
N GLU A 122 -1.93 1.33 -17.63
CA GLU A 122 -1.71 2.77 -17.72
C GLU A 122 -0.21 3.07 -17.84
N ARG A 123 0.11 4.25 -18.38
CA ARG A 123 1.49 4.71 -18.56
C ARG A 123 1.76 5.95 -17.72
N VAL A 124 3.04 6.13 -17.38
CA VAL A 124 3.49 7.28 -16.58
C VAL A 124 3.75 8.53 -17.42
N ASP A 125 4.00 8.36 -18.72
CA ASP A 125 4.36 9.44 -19.65
C ASP A 125 3.16 10.01 -20.41
N LYS A 126 2.04 9.27 -20.49
CA LYS A 126 0.82 9.73 -21.15
C LYS A 126 -0.44 9.17 -20.50
N PRO A 127 -1.51 9.97 -20.41
CA PRO A 127 -2.80 9.50 -19.92
C PRO A 127 -3.45 8.53 -20.92
N GLY A 128 -4.23 7.59 -20.39
CA GLY A 128 -4.98 6.62 -21.19
C GLY A 128 -4.72 5.17 -20.76
N VAL A 129 -5.43 4.27 -21.43
CA VAL A 129 -5.35 2.82 -21.24
C VAL A 129 -4.73 2.21 -22.49
N PHE A 130 -3.75 1.33 -22.31
CA PHE A 130 -2.94 0.78 -23.38
C PHE A 130 -2.99 -0.75 -23.35
N HIS A 131 -3.06 -1.36 -24.54
CA HIS A 131 -2.81 -2.76 -24.76
C HIS A 131 -1.58 -2.88 -25.68
N THR A 132 -0.71 -3.84 -25.41
CA THR A 132 0.46 -4.13 -26.26
C THR A 132 0.32 -5.51 -26.87
N GLU A 133 0.57 -5.60 -28.18
CA GLU A 133 0.79 -6.88 -28.86
C GLU A 133 2.22 -7.33 -28.58
N TRP A 134 2.39 -8.19 -27.58
CA TRP A 134 3.71 -8.55 -27.05
C TRP A 134 4.50 -9.55 -27.90
N ILE A 135 3.80 -10.38 -28.67
CA ILE A 135 4.39 -11.35 -29.58
C ILE A 135 4.29 -10.80 -31.00
N LYS A 136 5.43 -10.54 -31.65
CA LYS A 136 5.45 -10.34 -33.10
C LYS A 136 5.28 -11.71 -33.75
N SER A 137 4.10 -11.97 -34.28
CA SER A 137 3.86 -13.21 -35.01
C SER A 137 4.27 -13.03 -36.48
N ASP A 138 5.38 -13.64 -36.90
CA ASP A 138 5.57 -14.03 -38.31
C ASP A 138 4.59 -15.17 -38.69
N HIS A 139 3.88 -15.71 -37.70
CA HIS A 139 2.90 -16.77 -37.82
C HIS A 139 1.49 -16.19 -37.95
N LYS A 140 0.76 -16.56 -39.00
CA LYS A 140 -0.67 -16.25 -39.12
C LYS A 140 -1.41 -16.94 -37.96
N PRO A 141 -2.07 -16.21 -37.05
CA PRO A 141 -2.77 -16.85 -35.95
C PRO A 141 -3.93 -17.70 -36.50
N VAL A 142 -4.00 -18.97 -36.08
CA VAL A 142 -5.18 -19.81 -36.28
C VAL A 142 -6.23 -19.39 -35.26
N GLY A 143 -6.89 -18.27 -35.52
CA GLY A 143 -7.92 -17.71 -34.63
C GLY A 143 -7.93 -16.19 -34.61
N ARG A 144 -9.10 -15.60 -34.33
CA ARG A 144 -9.28 -14.16 -34.23
C ARG A 144 -8.50 -13.63 -33.01
N PRO A 145 -7.71 -12.54 -33.13
CA PRO A 145 -7.04 -11.95 -31.97
C PRO A 145 -8.08 -11.59 -30.91
N ALA A 146 -7.73 -11.82 -29.63
CA ALA A 146 -8.60 -11.46 -28.53
C ALA A 146 -8.73 -9.93 -28.49
N SER A 147 -9.94 -9.41 -28.65
CA SER A 147 -10.19 -7.99 -28.50
C SER A 147 -9.78 -7.54 -27.10
N PRO A 148 -9.23 -6.32 -26.93
CA PRO A 148 -8.95 -5.76 -25.62
C PRO A 148 -10.17 -5.89 -24.72
N LYS A 149 -10.01 -6.49 -23.54
CA LYS A 149 -11.11 -6.56 -22.58
C LYS A 149 -11.41 -5.14 -22.14
N GLU A 150 -12.68 -4.75 -22.22
CA GLU A 150 -13.14 -3.50 -21.65
C GLU A 150 -12.72 -3.49 -20.17
N PRO A 151 -12.10 -2.41 -19.67
CA PRO A 151 -11.64 -2.36 -18.30
C PRO A 151 -12.81 -2.68 -17.38
N ALA A 152 -12.65 -3.68 -16.50
CA ALA A 152 -13.69 -4.05 -15.56
C ALA A 152 -14.20 -2.78 -14.86
N ARG A 153 -15.50 -2.53 -14.91
CA ARG A 153 -16.12 -1.45 -14.12
C ARG A 153 -15.64 -1.66 -12.69
N ARG A 154 -14.90 -0.69 -12.17
CA ARG A 154 -14.45 -0.73 -10.77
C ARG A 154 -15.73 -0.90 -9.95
N HIS A 155 -15.90 -2.05 -9.31
CA HIS A 155 -16.90 -2.17 -8.26
C HIS A 155 -16.45 -1.19 -7.19
N ALA A 156 -17.13 -0.05 -7.14
CA ALA A 156 -17.12 0.80 -5.96
C ALA A 156 -17.70 -0.08 -4.86
N GLY A 157 -16.80 -0.65 -4.04
CA GLY A 157 -17.23 -1.33 -2.82
C GLY A 157 -17.96 -0.31 -1.96
N GLU A 158 -19.18 -0.67 -1.59
CA GLU A 158 -19.94 -0.08 -0.49
C GLU A 158 -19.19 -0.23 0.84
#